data_AF-A0AAD8B971-F1
#
_entry.id   AF-A0AAD8B971-F1
#
_cell.length_a   1.000
_cell.length_b   1.000
_cell.length_c   1.000
_cell.angle_alpha   90.00
_cell.angle_beta   90.00
_cell.angle_gamma   90.00
#
_symmetry.space_group_name_H-M   'P 1'
#
loop_
_entity.id
_entity.type
_entity.pdbx_description
1 polymer ?
#
loop_
_entity_poly.entity_id
_entity_poly.type
_entity_poly.pdbx_seq_one_letter_code
_entity_poly.pdbx_strand_id
1 'polypeptide(L)'
;MDWLLAKPVKEQGSLIKFTVRQARKQRKVLEERVQVMSKTIMSRQIVIGQKRDKTERKKVEKKVLGCLEKDAGFGNDIFVALSTETKLILSSLLSERFDCLPLSIRHVWDVDGKDQVFDGKIVRYVKKGQKKCCRIVWDNEGQTDIPTTQIITDVVMGDFHFV
;
A
#
# COMPACT_ATOMS: atom_id res chain seq x y z
N MET A 1 -12.47 -5.50 -52.98
CA MET A 1 -13.19 -4.20 -53.09
C MET A 1 -13.34 -3.64 -51.70
N ASP A 2 -12.63 -2.56 -51.40
CA ASP A 2 -12.66 -1.89 -50.11
C ASP A 2 -13.99 -1.14 -49.96
N TRP A 3 -14.92 -1.69 -49.17
CA TRP A 3 -16.30 -1.19 -49.08
C TRP A 3 -16.39 0.29 -48.68
N LEU A 4 -15.38 0.76 -47.95
CA LEU A 4 -15.25 2.15 -47.50
C LEU A 4 -14.90 3.07 -48.67
N LEU A 5 -14.03 2.64 -49.60
CA LEU A 5 -13.64 3.41 -50.78
C LEU A 5 -14.78 3.58 -51.79
N ALA A 6 -15.79 2.71 -51.73
CA ALA A 6 -17.01 2.81 -52.54
C ALA A 6 -18.03 3.86 -52.04
N LYS A 7 -17.79 4.48 -50.86
CA LYS A 7 -18.67 5.51 -50.29
C LYS A 7 -18.28 6.93 -50.74
N PRO A 8 -19.20 7.89 -50.76
CA PRO A 8 -18.87 9.31 -50.96
C PRO A 8 -17.85 9.82 -49.94
N VAL A 9 -16.89 10.64 -50.35
CA VAL A 9 -15.78 11.13 -49.51
C VAL A 9 -16.26 11.79 -48.20
N LYS A 10 -17.39 12.50 -48.23
CA LYS A 10 -18.01 13.09 -47.02
C LYS A 10 -18.51 12.02 -46.04
N GLU A 11 -19.08 10.93 -46.53
CA GLU A 11 -19.53 9.79 -45.71
C GLU A 11 -18.36 8.96 -45.19
N GLN A 12 -17.29 8.79 -45.97
CA GLN A 12 -16.06 8.16 -45.50
C GLN A 12 -15.48 8.90 -44.29
N GLY A 13 -15.39 10.23 -44.38
CA GLY A 13 -14.89 11.07 -43.29
C GLY A 13 -15.75 10.99 -42.02
N SER A 14 -17.07 10.90 -42.15
CA SER A 14 -17.97 10.76 -40.99
C SER A 14 -17.87 9.37 -40.34
N LEU A 15 -17.77 8.32 -41.16
CA LEU A 15 -17.60 6.93 -40.69
C LEU A 15 -16.27 6.72 -39.97
N ILE A 16 -15.17 7.29 -40.49
CA ILE A 16 -13.85 7.25 -39.85
C ILE A 16 -13.89 8.02 -38.51
N LYS A 17 -14.46 9.22 -38.48
CA LYS A 17 -14.60 9.97 -37.22
C LYS A 17 -15.44 9.22 -36.19
N PHE A 18 -16.54 8.58 -36.62
CA PHE A 18 -17.40 7.79 -35.74
C PHE A 18 -16.64 6.58 -35.16
N THR A 19 -15.96 5.80 -36.00
CA THR A 19 -15.18 4.63 -35.56
C THR A 19 -14.03 5.02 -34.64
N VAL A 20 -13.29 6.09 -34.93
CA VAL A 20 -12.24 6.62 -34.04
C VAL A 20 -12.82 7.05 -32.70
N ARG A 21 -13.98 7.72 -32.69
CA ARG A 21 -14.66 8.14 -31.45
C ARG A 21 -15.14 6.94 -30.62
N GLN A 22 -15.69 5.91 -31.26
CA GLN A 22 -16.10 4.68 -30.58
C GLN A 22 -14.90 3.92 -30.02
N ALA A 23 -13.84 3.77 -30.80
CA ALA A 23 -12.60 3.12 -30.36
C ALA A 23 -11.98 3.86 -29.16
N ARG A 24 -11.96 5.20 -29.17
CA ARG A 24 -11.49 6.01 -28.03
C ARG A 24 -12.34 5.82 -26.79
N LYS A 25 -13.68 5.74 -26.94
CA LYS A 25 -14.58 5.48 -25.81
C LYS A 25 -14.37 4.08 -25.23
N GLN A 26 -14.20 3.06 -26.09
CA GLN A 26 -13.91 1.70 -25.66
C GLN A 26 -12.55 1.57 -24.96
N ARG A 27 -11.50 2.22 -25.48
CA ARG A 27 -10.19 2.28 -24.82
C ARG A 27 -10.28 2.87 -23.42
N LYS A 28 -10.98 4.00 -23.27
CA LYS A 28 -11.17 4.63 -21.96
C LYS A 28 -11.88 3.71 -20.96
N VAL A 29 -12.94 3.02 -21.40
CA VAL A 29 -13.65 2.04 -20.54
C VAL A 29 -12.76 0.84 -20.18
N LEU A 30 -11.94 0.37 -21.11
CA LEU A 30 -10.96 -0.69 -20.85
C LEU A 30 -9.88 -0.25 -19.86
N GLU A 31 -9.34 0.96 -20.02
CA GLU A 31 -8.36 1.54 -19.09
C GLU A 31 -8.95 1.68 -17.68
N GLU A 32 -10.18 2.21 -17.56
CA GLU A 32 -10.89 2.30 -16.27
C GLU A 32 -11.12 0.92 -15.65
N ARG A 33 -11.54 -0.08 -16.44
CA ARG A 33 -11.70 -1.46 -15.97
C ARG A 33 -10.39 -2.08 -15.52
N VAL A 34 -9.30 -1.88 -16.27
CA VAL A 34 -7.97 -2.38 -15.93
C VAL A 34 -7.48 -1.74 -14.63
N GLN A 35 -7.70 -0.43 -14.44
CA GLN A 35 -7.35 0.25 -13.18
C GLN A 35 -8.19 -0.24 -11.99
N VAL A 36 -9.49 -0.48 -12.16
CA VAL A 36 -10.34 -1.03 -11.09
C VAL A 36 -9.92 -2.46 -10.78
N MET A 37 -9.63 -3.27 -11.81
CA MET A 37 -9.20 -4.65 -11.65
C MET A 37 -7.82 -4.74 -11.02
N SER A 38 -6.87 -3.87 -11.37
CA SER A 38 -5.56 -3.80 -10.72
C SER A 38 -5.70 -3.43 -9.24
N LYS A 39 -6.51 -2.41 -8.90
CA LYS A 39 -6.84 -2.06 -7.50
C LYS A 39 -7.48 -3.23 -6.74
N THR A 40 -8.32 -4.02 -7.41
CA THR A 40 -9.01 -5.18 -6.78
C THR A 40 -8.08 -6.38 -6.60
N ILE A 41 -7.22 -6.66 -7.58
CA ILE A 41 -6.17 -7.69 -7.48
C ILE A 41 -5.17 -7.29 -6.39
N MET A 42 -4.77 -6.04 -6.35
CA MET A 42 -3.85 -5.47 -5.37
C MET A 42 -4.41 -5.48 -3.95
N SER A 43 -5.65 -5.04 -3.74
CA SER A 43 -6.31 -5.17 -2.42
C SER A 43 -6.47 -6.62 -1.98
N ARG A 44 -6.69 -7.55 -2.91
CA ARG A 44 -6.66 -8.99 -2.64
C ARG A 44 -5.24 -9.49 -2.34
N GLN A 45 -4.23 -9.02 -3.05
CA GLN A 45 -2.83 -9.38 -2.84
C GLN A 45 -2.30 -8.85 -1.51
N ILE A 46 -2.72 -7.67 -1.06
CA ILE A 46 -2.46 -7.16 0.30
C ILE A 46 -3.09 -8.08 1.36
N VAL A 47 -4.31 -8.58 1.12
CA VAL A 47 -4.99 -9.51 2.03
C VAL A 47 -4.39 -10.93 1.99
N ILE A 48 -3.82 -11.33 0.85
CA ILE A 48 -3.18 -12.64 0.64
C ILE A 48 -1.74 -12.65 1.14
N GLY A 49 -0.98 -11.57 0.97
CA GLY A 49 0.41 -11.42 1.42
C GLY A 49 0.56 -11.32 2.94
N GLN A 50 -0.51 -10.93 3.64
CA GLN A 50 -0.65 -11.12 5.09
C GLN A 50 -0.74 -12.60 5.54
N LYS A 51 -0.53 -13.58 4.65
CA LYS A 51 -0.58 -15.01 4.97
C LYS A 51 0.77 -15.64 5.36
N ARG A 52 1.92 -14.96 5.25
CA ARG A 52 3.15 -15.48 5.88
C ARG A 52 2.95 -15.53 7.39
N ASP A 53 2.94 -16.78 7.85
CA ASP A 53 2.60 -17.28 9.17
C ASP A 53 1.68 -16.39 10.01
N LYS A 54 0.38 -16.37 9.66
CA LYS A 54 -0.66 -15.69 10.45
C LYS A 54 -0.60 -16.03 11.94
N THR A 55 -0.09 -17.20 12.29
CA THR A 55 0.01 -17.63 13.68
C THR A 55 1.17 -16.94 14.37
N GLU A 56 2.36 -16.92 13.77
CA GLU A 56 3.51 -16.19 14.32
C GLU A 56 3.28 -14.69 14.30
N ARG A 57 2.78 -14.12 13.20
CA ARG A 57 2.45 -12.70 13.12
C ARG A 57 1.44 -12.29 14.19
N LYS A 58 0.38 -13.08 14.42
CA LYS A 58 -0.56 -12.82 15.52
C LYS A 58 0.08 -12.95 16.89
N LYS A 59 1.01 -13.90 17.09
CA LYS A 59 1.75 -14.02 18.35
C LYS A 59 2.62 -12.79 18.59
N VAL A 60 3.35 -12.32 17.57
CA VAL A 60 4.18 -11.10 17.63
C VAL A 60 3.29 -9.88 17.86
N GLU A 61 2.21 -9.70 17.09
CA GLU A 61 1.27 -8.60 17.26
C GLU A 61 0.68 -8.56 18.68
N LYS A 62 0.29 -9.71 19.23
CA LYS A 62 -0.21 -9.81 20.61
C LYS A 62 0.86 -9.43 21.64
N LYS A 63 2.12 -9.86 21.43
CA LYS A 63 3.25 -9.48 22.29
C LYS A 63 3.53 -7.97 22.21
N VAL A 64 3.55 -7.41 21.00
CA VAL A 64 3.74 -5.98 20.77
C VAL A 64 2.65 -5.18 21.48
N LEU A 65 1.37 -5.50 21.25
CA LEU A 65 0.25 -4.85 21.94
C LEU A 65 0.40 -4.93 23.46
N GLY A 66 0.70 -6.12 23.99
CA GLY A 66 0.90 -6.30 25.43
C GLY A 66 2.10 -5.52 26.00
N CYS A 67 3.14 -5.25 25.21
CA CYS A 67 4.26 -4.40 25.63
C CYS A 67 3.89 -2.92 25.62
N LEU A 68 3.15 -2.49 24.59
CA LEU A 68 2.70 -1.12 24.42
C LEU A 68 1.66 -0.71 25.46
N GLU A 69 0.79 -1.63 25.89
CA GLU A 69 -0.24 -1.39 26.91
C GLU A 69 0.31 -1.35 28.34
N LYS A 70 1.45 -2.01 28.61
CA LYS A 70 2.02 -2.15 29.95
C LYS A 70 3.05 -1.08 30.32
N ASP A 71 3.22 -0.03 29.51
CA ASP A 71 4.28 0.98 29.64
C ASP A 71 5.71 0.39 29.74
N ALA A 72 5.90 -0.88 29.35
CA ALA A 72 7.22 -1.51 29.26
C ALA A 72 8.06 -0.90 28.12
N GLY A 73 7.42 -0.11 27.25
CA GLY A 73 8.04 0.59 26.14
C GLY A 73 8.79 -0.36 25.20
N PHE A 74 9.89 0.13 24.66
CA PHE A 74 10.78 -0.63 23.77
C PHE A 74 11.93 -1.33 24.52
N GLY A 75 11.83 -1.49 25.84
CA GLY A 75 12.83 -2.17 26.68
C GLY A 75 12.67 -3.69 26.74
N ASN A 76 11.66 -4.24 26.08
CA ASN A 76 11.36 -5.68 26.07
C ASN A 76 12.22 -6.44 25.05
N ASP A 77 12.50 -7.73 25.31
CA ASP A 77 13.29 -8.64 24.46
C ASP A 77 12.89 -8.59 22.98
N ILE A 78 11.59 -8.43 22.70
CA ILE A 78 11.06 -8.38 21.34
C ILE A 78 11.59 -7.20 20.51
N PHE A 79 12.04 -6.13 21.16
CA PHE A 79 12.59 -4.94 20.50
C PHE A 79 14.11 -4.87 20.62
N VAL A 80 14.79 -5.81 21.31
CA VAL A 80 16.24 -5.75 21.55
C VAL A 80 17.03 -5.67 20.25
N ALA A 81 16.59 -6.40 19.22
CA ALA A 81 17.23 -6.40 17.90
C ALA A 81 17.06 -5.09 17.11
N LEU A 82 16.14 -4.21 17.51
CA LEU A 82 15.93 -2.93 16.82
C LEU A 82 17.01 -1.92 17.21
N SER A 83 17.50 -1.17 16.23
CA SER A 83 18.43 -0.06 16.46
C SER A 83 17.80 1.02 17.36
N THR A 84 18.64 1.79 18.06
CA THR A 84 18.18 2.90 18.90
C THR A 84 17.41 3.94 18.08
N GLU A 85 17.86 4.22 16.86
CA GLU A 85 17.18 5.15 15.94
C GLU A 85 15.78 4.65 15.57
N THR A 86 15.66 3.37 15.20
CA THR A 86 14.36 2.75 14.91
C THR A 86 13.42 2.84 16.11
N LYS A 87 13.90 2.56 17.33
CA LYS A 87 13.09 2.67 18.56
C LYS A 87 12.60 4.10 18.80
N LEU A 88 13.46 5.10 18.56
CA LEU A 88 13.08 6.51 18.67
C LEU A 88 11.98 6.86 17.65
N ILE A 89 12.12 6.45 16.40
CA ILE A 89 11.10 6.67 15.37
C ILE A 89 9.78 6.00 15.77
N LEU A 90 9.82 4.74 16.23
CA LEU A 90 8.62 4.04 16.69
C LEU A 90 7.95 4.73 17.90
N SER A 91 8.74 5.27 18.82
CA SER A 91 8.23 6.04 19.97
C SER A 91 7.54 7.34 19.54
N SER A 92 8.10 8.01 18.52
CA SER A 92 7.48 9.19 17.91
C SER A 92 6.19 8.84 17.18
N LEU A 93 6.14 7.70 16.49
CA LEU A 93 4.94 7.18 15.81
C LEU A 93 3.80 6.88 16.79
N LEU A 94 4.11 6.37 17.98
CA LEU A 94 3.12 6.12 19.04
C LEU A 94 2.62 7.41 19.68
N SER A 95 3.53 8.39 19.84
CA SER A 95 3.26 9.69 20.44
C SER A 95 2.60 10.69 19.48
N GLU A 96 2.35 10.28 18.23
CA GLU A 96 1.77 11.11 17.16
C GLU A 96 2.54 12.42 16.92
N ARG A 97 3.85 12.44 17.20
CA ARG A 97 4.66 13.63 16.97
C ARG A 97 4.90 13.79 15.47
N PHE A 98 4.59 14.98 14.96
CA PHE A 98 4.70 15.31 13.53
C PHE A 98 6.13 15.66 13.11
N ASP A 99 7.02 15.88 14.07
CA ASP A 99 8.38 16.39 13.85
C ASP A 99 9.23 15.47 12.95
N CYS A 100 8.83 14.21 12.81
CA CYS A 100 9.57 13.22 12.03
C CYS A 100 9.02 13.02 10.60
N LEU A 101 7.92 13.67 10.21
CA LEU A 101 7.27 13.43 8.91
C LEU A 101 7.73 14.42 7.82
N PRO A 102 7.79 14.01 6.54
CA PRO A 102 7.52 12.66 6.03
C PRO A 102 8.69 11.69 6.26
N LEU A 103 8.40 10.44 6.65
CA LEU A 103 9.41 9.38 6.80
C LEU A 103 9.44 8.53 5.55
N SER A 104 10.60 8.36 4.94
CA SER A 104 10.78 7.38 3.87
C SER A 104 10.81 5.97 4.45
N ILE A 105 10.16 5.05 3.76
CA ILE A 105 9.99 3.69 4.22
C ILE A 105 10.18 2.70 3.08
N ARG A 106 10.53 1.48 3.46
CA ARG A 106 10.55 0.31 2.60
C ARG A 106 9.80 -0.82 3.28
N HIS A 107 8.81 -1.36 2.60
CA HIS A 107 8.00 -2.47 3.10
C HIS A 107 8.12 -3.66 2.15
N VAL A 108 8.48 -4.82 2.68
CA VAL A 108 8.52 -6.08 1.96
C VAL A 108 7.21 -6.82 2.20
N TRP A 109 6.49 -7.18 1.13
CA TRP A 109 5.34 -8.08 1.19
C TRP A 109 5.62 -9.35 0.42
N ASP A 110 5.13 -10.47 0.93
CA ASP A 110 5.05 -11.71 0.16
C ASP A 110 3.86 -11.61 -0.82
N VAL A 111 4.15 -11.55 -2.11
CA VAL A 111 3.15 -11.58 -3.18
C VAL A 111 3.37 -12.88 -3.97
N ASP A 112 2.40 -13.80 -3.86
CA ASP A 112 2.40 -15.09 -4.55
C ASP A 112 3.66 -15.96 -4.28
N GLY A 113 4.16 -15.93 -3.04
CA GLY A 113 5.33 -16.70 -2.59
C GLY A 113 6.66 -16.01 -2.87
N LYS A 114 6.65 -14.75 -3.32
CA LYS A 114 7.84 -13.96 -3.63
C LYS A 114 7.83 -12.66 -2.84
N ASP A 115 8.98 -12.33 -2.28
CA ASP A 115 9.16 -11.08 -1.57
C ASP A 115 9.23 -9.93 -2.58
N GLN A 116 8.27 -9.04 -2.50
CA GLN A 116 8.17 -7.84 -3.30
C GLN A 116 8.37 -6.62 -2.41
N VAL A 117 9.18 -5.68 -2.89
CA VAL A 117 9.58 -4.47 -2.14
C VAL A 117 8.74 -3.30 -2.62
N PHE A 118 8.17 -2.57 -1.66
CA PHE A 118 7.39 -1.37 -1.86
C PHE A 118 8.04 -0.21 -1.11
N ASP A 119 8.50 0.80 -1.85
CA ASP A 119 9.03 2.02 -1.28
C ASP A 119 7.90 3.08 -1.21
N GLY A 120 7.95 3.91 -0.17
CA GLY A 120 6.95 4.95 0.05
C GLY A 120 7.31 5.89 1.17
N LYS A 121 6.33 6.70 1.58
CA LYS A 121 6.49 7.68 2.66
C LYS A 121 5.30 7.69 3.60
N ILE A 122 5.57 7.68 4.90
CA ILE A 122 4.56 8.04 5.89
C ILE A 122 4.39 9.55 5.82
N VAL A 123 3.18 10.02 5.54
CA VAL A 123 2.91 11.45 5.31
C VAL A 123 2.10 12.09 6.43
N ARG A 124 1.26 11.34 7.14
CA ARG A 124 0.47 11.83 8.28
C ARG A 124 -0.14 10.70 9.10
N TYR A 125 -0.59 11.04 10.29
CA TYR A 125 -1.47 10.19 11.09
C TYR A 125 -2.93 10.37 10.68
N VAL A 126 -3.70 9.30 10.76
CA VAL A 126 -5.14 9.25 10.49
C VAL A 126 -5.79 8.37 11.53
N LYS A 127 -6.90 8.83 12.11
CA LYS A 127 -7.70 8.00 13.03
C LYS A 127 -8.80 7.28 12.23
N LYS A 128 -8.82 5.95 12.28
CA LYS A 128 -9.90 5.12 11.70
C LYS A 128 -10.62 4.37 12.81
N GLY A 129 -11.78 4.89 13.21
CA GLY A 129 -12.50 4.40 14.38
C GLY A 129 -11.68 4.62 15.65
N GLN A 130 -11.41 3.55 16.41
CA GLN A 130 -10.55 3.60 17.60
C GLN A 130 -9.06 3.37 17.28
N LYS A 131 -8.71 3.01 16.04
CA LYS A 131 -7.32 2.69 15.67
C LYS A 131 -6.58 3.92 15.16
N LYS A 132 -5.36 4.10 15.64
CA LYS A 132 -4.38 5.05 15.12
C LYS A 132 -3.71 4.42 13.89
N CYS A 133 -3.75 5.12 12.76
CA CYS A 133 -3.14 4.67 11.52
C CYS A 133 -2.16 5.71 11.00
N CYS A 134 -1.14 5.24 10.29
CA CYS A 134 -0.26 6.05 9.48
C CYS A 134 -0.73 5.99 8.03
N ARG A 135 -0.90 7.15 7.40
CA ARG A 135 -1.12 7.23 5.97
C ARG A 135 0.22 7.14 5.26
N ILE A 136 0.33 6.13 4.42
CA ILE A 136 1.49 5.88 3.58
C ILE A 136 1.10 6.22 2.14
N VAL A 137 1.95 6.99 1.48
CA VAL A 137 1.92 7.21 0.03
C VAL A 137 3.04 6.38 -0.57
N TRP A 138 2.69 5.41 -1.39
CA TRP A 138 3.61 4.53 -2.09
C TRP A 138 3.97 5.12 -3.45
N ASP A 139 5.20 4.92 -3.89
CA ASP A 139 5.71 5.56 -5.11
C ASP A 139 4.93 5.18 -6.38
N ASN A 140 4.43 3.93 -6.46
CA ASN A 140 3.73 3.42 -7.64
C ASN A 140 2.31 2.91 -7.36
N GLU A 141 1.84 3.02 -6.11
CA GLU A 141 0.72 2.20 -5.62
C GLU A 141 -0.42 2.99 -4.97
N GLY A 142 -0.27 4.32 -4.89
CA GLY A 142 -1.27 5.21 -4.31
C GLY A 142 -1.10 5.35 -2.81
N GLN A 143 -2.22 5.44 -2.07
CA GLN A 143 -2.18 5.68 -0.62
C GLN A 143 -2.92 4.60 0.16
N THR A 144 -2.36 4.20 1.28
CA THR A 144 -2.98 3.25 2.22
C THR A 144 -2.84 3.73 3.65
N ASP A 145 -3.84 3.43 4.49
CA ASP A 145 -3.77 3.70 5.92
C ASP A 145 -3.46 2.39 6.66
N ILE A 146 -2.30 2.32 7.31
CA ILE A 146 -1.86 1.14 8.07
C ILE A 146 -1.87 1.46 9.57
N PRO A 147 -2.49 0.62 10.43
CA PRO A 147 -2.44 0.81 11.87
C PRO A 147 -1.00 0.91 12.40
N THR A 148 -0.74 1.83 13.32
CA THR A 148 0.61 2.02 13.89
C THR A 148 1.13 0.74 14.54
N THR A 149 0.26 -0.05 15.18
CA THR A 149 0.60 -1.34 15.78
C THR A 149 1.03 -2.38 14.74
N GLN A 150 0.45 -2.34 13.55
CA GLN A 150 0.84 -3.20 12.44
C GLN A 150 2.22 -2.79 11.91
N ILE A 151 2.48 -1.49 11.75
CA ILE A 151 3.82 -0.99 11.36
C ILE A 151 4.88 -1.46 12.36
N ILE A 152 4.63 -1.33 13.66
CA ILE A 152 5.59 -1.78 14.69
C ILE A 152 5.83 -3.29 14.60
N THR A 153 4.76 -4.06 14.38
CA THR A 153 4.85 -5.52 14.20
C THR A 153 5.72 -5.86 12.99
N ASP A 154 5.52 -5.16 11.87
CA ASP A 154 6.22 -5.40 10.62
C ASP A 154 7.70 -4.97 10.72
N VAL A 155 8.01 -3.94 11.51
CA VAL A 155 9.40 -3.56 11.84
C VAL A 155 10.08 -4.63 12.68
N VAL A 156 9.39 -5.17 13.70
CA VAL A 156 9.93 -6.25 14.54
C VAL A 156 10.17 -7.53 13.72
N MET A 157 9.30 -7.81 12.75
CA MET A 157 9.45 -8.96 11.86
C MET A 157 10.50 -8.76 10.77
N GLY A 158 11.03 -7.54 10.59
CA GLY A 158 11.99 -7.22 9.54
C GLY A 158 11.37 -7.03 8.16
N ASP A 159 10.05 -6.89 8.07
CA ASP A 159 9.34 -6.62 6.82
C ASP A 159 9.29 -5.11 6.52
N PHE A 160 9.46 -4.26 7.54
CA PHE A 160 9.33 -2.81 7.42
C PHE A 160 10.58 -2.07 7.90
N HIS A 161 11.07 -1.15 7.07
CA HIS A 161 12.28 -0.39 7.33
C HIS A 161 12.04 1.11 7.13
N PHE A 162 12.66 1.93 7.99
CA PHE A 162 12.79 3.37 7.78
C PHE A 162 14.07 3.63 6.97
N VAL A 163 13.98 4.53 5.98
CA VAL A 163 15.05 4.86 5.03
C VAL A 163 15.45 6.32 5.15
#